data_AF-A0A7V2X6I4-F1
#
_entry.id   AF-A0A7V2X6I4-F1
#
_cell.length_a   1.000
_cell.length_b   1.000
_cell.length_c   1.000
_cell.angle_alpha   90.00
_cell.angle_beta   90.00
_cell.angle_gamma   90.00
#
_symmetry.space_group_name_H-M   'P 1'
#
loop_
_entity.id
_entity.type
_entity.pdbx_description
1 polymer ?
#
loop_
_entity_poly.entity_id
_entity_poly.type
_entity_poly.pdbx_seq_one_letter_code
_entity_poly.pdbx_strand_id
1 'polypeptide(L)'
;MSSDKNLHDGGVTGPAPFPESESEVPVDEEVSDGRDIAEEIAASELSRDEVRRILYAILFMSDKPVSIGRLAQVFDDMDPDVLGMIMLELKENINRNADLPYQLVEVGGGYQLLTRPEFSRHIRKFFQLRKSNRLSKSLLETLAVIAYKQPVTRAEVEAIRGVSVSYAFDQLLEKKLIRVAGVSDLPGRPKLYRTTEEFLVTFGLNSIKDLPSLDEMKLYES
;
A
#
# COMPACT_ATOMS: atom_id res chain seq x y z
N MET A 1 76.47 37.56 -20.84
CA MET A 1 77.66 38.23 -20.27
C MET A 1 77.23 39.62 -19.87
N SER A 2 77.76 40.15 -18.74
CA SER A 2 77.54 41.52 -18.23
C SER A 2 76.08 41.82 -17.77
N SER A 3 75.83 42.24 -16.52
CA SER A 3 76.08 43.55 -15.85
C SER A 3 74.89 44.53 -16.07
N ASP A 4 74.54 45.43 -15.14
CA ASP A 4 75.20 45.85 -13.89
C ASP A 4 74.23 46.40 -12.81
N LYS A 5 74.79 46.86 -11.67
CA LYS A 5 74.27 47.61 -10.48
C LYS A 5 72.83 48.20 -10.50
N ASN A 6 72.02 48.22 -9.42
CA ASN A 6 72.20 48.32 -7.94
C ASN A 6 72.19 49.77 -7.36
N LEU A 7 71.65 49.95 -6.14
CA LEU A 7 71.54 51.18 -5.30
C LEU A 7 70.61 52.30 -5.85
N HIS A 8 69.88 53.11 -5.08
CA HIS A 8 69.58 53.25 -3.63
C HIS A 8 68.02 53.42 -3.48
N ASP A 9 67.31 53.49 -2.35
CA ASP A 9 67.50 53.34 -0.87
C ASP A 9 66.08 53.01 -0.27
N GLY A 10 65.68 53.05 1.01
CA GLY A 10 66.32 53.39 2.29
C GLY A 10 65.45 54.29 3.20
N GLY A 11 64.82 53.74 4.25
CA GLY A 11 64.02 54.51 5.24
C GLY A 11 63.03 53.67 6.06
N VAL A 12 63.11 53.71 7.40
CA VAL A 12 62.31 52.84 8.31
C VAL A 12 61.71 53.61 9.49
N THR A 13 60.38 53.73 9.49
CA THR A 13 59.45 53.95 10.63
C THR A 13 58.05 53.53 10.13
N GLY A 14 57.12 52.93 10.87
CA GLY A 14 57.02 52.41 12.25
C GLY A 14 55.55 51.97 12.43
N PRO A 15 55.21 50.85 13.11
CA PRO A 15 53.87 50.27 13.01
C PRO A 15 52.79 51.03 13.81
N ALA A 16 51.58 51.07 13.25
CA ALA A 16 50.34 51.47 13.90
C ALA A 16 49.31 50.32 13.79
N PRO A 17 48.34 50.19 14.72
CA PRO A 17 47.68 48.92 14.97
C PRO A 17 46.58 48.56 13.97
N PHE A 18 46.49 47.27 13.65
CA PHE A 18 45.27 46.64 13.16
C PHE A 18 44.51 46.07 14.38
N PRO A 19 43.16 46.13 14.39
CA PRO A 19 42.38 45.67 15.54
C PRO A 19 42.40 44.15 15.67
N GLU A 20 42.31 43.68 16.92
CA GLU A 20 42.03 42.29 17.25
C GLU A 20 40.59 41.94 16.88
N SER A 21 40.41 40.75 16.29
CA SER A 21 39.10 40.09 16.20
C SER A 21 39.33 38.62 16.52
N GLU A 22 38.95 38.20 17.73
CA GLU A 22 39.26 36.89 18.27
C GLU A 22 38.50 35.77 17.56
N SER A 23 39.07 34.56 17.60
CA SER A 23 38.45 33.36 17.05
C SER A 23 37.60 32.65 18.12
N GLU A 24 36.28 32.69 17.95
CA GLU A 24 35.39 31.68 18.54
C GLU A 24 34.63 30.96 17.43
N VAL A 25 34.53 29.64 17.56
CA VAL A 25 33.81 28.76 16.62
C VAL A 25 32.77 27.98 17.41
N PRO A 26 31.49 28.38 17.35
CA PRO A 26 30.41 27.54 17.85
C PRO A 26 30.25 26.35 16.91
N VAL A 27 30.48 25.15 17.43
CA VAL A 27 30.02 23.90 16.82
C VAL A 27 28.80 23.47 17.63
N ASP A 28 27.61 23.64 17.06
CA ASP A 28 26.38 23.04 17.58
C ASP A 28 25.63 22.35 16.44
N GLU A 29 25.31 21.07 16.65
CA GLU A 29 24.51 20.26 15.74
C GLU A 29 23.02 20.53 16.02
N GLU A 30 22.46 21.63 15.49
CA GLU A 30 21.01 21.82 15.53
C GLU A 30 20.32 20.81 14.61
N VAL A 31 19.67 19.83 15.25
CA VAL A 31 18.90 18.76 14.62
C VAL A 31 17.81 19.35 13.74
N SER A 32 17.74 18.90 12.48
CA SER A 32 16.66 19.22 11.54
C SER A 32 15.30 18.89 12.15
N ASP A 33 14.60 19.92 12.65
CA ASP A 33 13.36 19.74 13.39
C ASP A 33 12.21 19.41 12.43
N GLY A 34 11.25 18.59 12.87
CA GLY A 34 10.10 18.16 12.06
C GLY A 34 9.04 19.25 11.86
N ARG A 35 9.38 20.52 12.09
CA ARG A 35 8.45 21.67 12.00
C ARG A 35 8.28 22.16 10.57
N ASP A 36 9.34 22.15 9.77
CA ASP A 36 9.30 22.68 8.40
C ASP A 36 8.32 21.87 7.52
N ILE A 37 8.26 20.55 7.74
CA ILE A 37 7.29 19.63 7.13
C ILE A 37 5.83 19.94 7.56
N ALA A 38 5.64 20.59 8.71
CA ALA A 38 4.32 20.97 9.20
C ALA A 38 3.83 22.31 8.65
N GLU A 39 4.72 23.22 8.23
CA GLU A 39 4.35 24.49 7.59
C GLU A 39 4.06 24.34 6.09
N GLU A 40 4.77 23.45 5.38
CA GLU A 40 4.52 23.24 3.93
C GLU A 40 3.12 22.64 3.62
N ILE A 41 2.49 21.98 4.61
CA ILE A 41 1.11 21.47 4.54
C ILE A 41 0.06 22.60 4.48
N ALA A 42 0.40 23.84 4.89
CA ALA A 42 -0.55 24.94 5.03
C ALA A 42 -1.19 25.44 3.72
N ALA A 43 -0.76 24.94 2.55
CA ALA A 43 -1.38 25.23 1.25
C ALA A 43 -2.72 24.48 1.02
N SER A 44 -3.11 23.55 1.90
CA SER A 44 -4.45 22.96 1.94
C SER A 44 -5.01 23.03 3.38
N GLU A 45 -6.19 23.64 3.57
CA GLU A 45 -6.70 24.07 4.89
C GLU A 45 -7.28 22.93 5.76
N LEU A 46 -6.51 21.88 6.03
CA LEU A 46 -6.90 20.79 6.94
C LEU A 46 -5.76 20.41 7.89
N SER A 47 -6.02 20.45 9.20
CA SER A 47 -5.05 19.94 10.18
C SER A 47 -4.93 18.41 10.11
N ARG A 48 -3.79 17.88 10.55
CA ARG A 48 -3.53 16.44 10.62
C ARG A 48 -4.58 15.67 11.45
N ASP A 49 -5.24 16.33 12.40
CA ASP A 49 -6.34 15.75 13.18
C ASP A 49 -7.65 15.67 12.37
N GLU A 50 -7.96 16.70 11.59
CA GLU A 50 -9.12 16.73 10.70
C GLU A 50 -8.99 15.73 9.55
N VAL A 51 -7.82 15.64 8.90
CA VAL A 51 -7.51 14.59 7.91
C VAL A 51 -7.76 13.21 8.51
N ARG A 52 -7.29 12.95 9.74
CA ARG A 52 -7.52 11.65 10.42
C ARG A 52 -9.01 11.38 10.69
N ARG A 53 -9.79 12.39 11.08
CA ARG A 53 -11.25 12.28 11.28
C ARG A 53 -11.98 12.02 9.97
N ILE A 54 -11.61 12.71 8.89
CA ILE A 54 -12.20 12.54 7.55
C ILE A 54 -11.87 11.15 7.00
N LEU A 55 -10.62 10.70 7.12
CA LEU A 55 -10.22 9.32 6.78
C LEU A 55 -11.07 8.29 7.52
N TYR A 56 -11.23 8.43 8.83
CA TYR A 56 -12.07 7.52 9.62
C TYR A 56 -13.54 7.54 9.15
N ALA A 57 -14.10 8.71 8.86
CA ALA A 57 -15.48 8.84 8.34
C ALA A 57 -15.66 8.17 6.96
N ILE A 58 -14.70 8.35 6.05
CA ILE A 58 -14.71 7.69 4.72
C ILE A 58 -14.62 6.18 4.89
N LEU A 59 -13.71 5.68 5.73
CA LEU A 59 -13.55 4.24 6.00
C LEU A 59 -14.78 3.64 6.67
N PHE A 60 -15.46 4.38 7.55
CA PHE A 60 -16.68 3.94 8.23
C PHE A 60 -17.88 3.84 7.28
N MET A 61 -17.94 4.72 6.27
CA MET A 61 -18.98 4.70 5.24
C MET A 61 -18.71 3.71 4.09
N SER A 62 -17.48 3.18 3.97
CA SER A 62 -17.05 2.38 2.82
C SER A 62 -17.37 0.88 2.96
N ASP A 63 -18.11 0.32 1.99
CA ASP A 63 -18.44 -1.11 1.94
C ASP A 63 -17.29 -2.00 1.43
N LYS A 64 -16.18 -1.40 1.00
CA LYS A 64 -15.01 -2.02 0.34
C LYS A 64 -13.72 -1.33 0.80
N PRO A 65 -12.54 -1.93 0.53
CA PRO A 65 -11.27 -1.25 0.75
C PRO A 65 -11.11 0.01 -0.09
N VAL A 66 -10.47 1.02 0.48
CA VAL A 66 -10.15 2.29 -0.20
C VAL A 66 -8.63 2.45 -0.28
N SER A 67 -8.09 2.58 -1.49
CA SER A 67 -6.66 2.76 -1.71
C SER A 67 -6.19 4.17 -1.35
N ILE A 68 -4.93 4.31 -0.92
CA ILE A 68 -4.33 5.61 -0.56
C ILE A 68 -4.43 6.59 -1.74
N GLY A 69 -4.11 6.17 -2.96
CA GLY A 69 -4.20 7.02 -4.15
C GLY A 69 -5.64 7.50 -4.48
N ARG A 70 -6.68 6.81 -4.00
CA ARG A 70 -8.08 7.30 -4.10
C ARG A 70 -8.42 8.25 -2.95
N LEU A 71 -7.79 8.10 -1.79
CA LEU A 71 -7.97 9.01 -0.65
C LEU A 71 -7.23 10.34 -0.88
N ALA A 72 -6.05 10.32 -1.52
CA ALA A 72 -5.30 11.51 -1.93
C ALA A 72 -6.16 12.48 -2.77
N GLN A 73 -6.90 11.94 -3.74
CA GLN A 73 -7.86 12.67 -4.59
C GLN A 73 -9.06 13.29 -3.83
N VAL A 74 -9.23 12.98 -2.54
CA VAL A 74 -10.26 13.59 -1.66
C VAL A 74 -9.68 14.70 -0.79
N PHE A 75 -8.35 14.79 -0.70
CA PHE A 75 -7.61 15.85 0.01
C PHE A 75 -6.81 16.68 -1.00
N ASP A 76 -7.46 17.13 -2.07
CA ASP A 76 -6.90 18.03 -3.11
C ASP A 76 -5.53 17.57 -3.68
N ASP A 77 -5.42 16.26 -3.96
CA ASP A 77 -4.21 15.57 -4.45
C ASP A 77 -2.99 15.61 -3.50
N MET A 78 -3.25 15.66 -2.18
CA MET A 78 -2.27 15.45 -1.10
C MET A 78 -1.35 14.23 -1.36
N ASP A 79 -0.07 14.39 -1.03
CA ASP A 79 0.97 13.35 -1.17
C ASP A 79 0.52 11.99 -0.60
N PRO A 80 0.45 10.93 -1.44
CA PRO A 80 0.18 9.57 -1.02
C PRO A 80 1.05 9.04 0.12
N ASP A 81 2.32 9.45 0.21
CA ASP A 81 3.22 8.95 1.27
C ASP A 81 2.90 9.59 2.63
N VAL A 82 2.65 10.91 2.65
CA VAL A 82 2.15 11.63 3.84
C VAL A 82 0.81 11.04 4.31
N LEU A 83 -0.12 10.82 3.37
CA LEU A 83 -1.43 10.26 3.68
C LEU A 83 -1.35 8.78 4.12
N GLY A 84 -0.40 8.02 3.57
CA GLY A 84 -0.06 6.66 3.99
C GLY A 84 0.43 6.60 5.44
N MET A 85 1.27 7.55 5.85
CA MET A 85 1.75 7.66 7.24
C MET A 85 0.61 8.02 8.21
N ILE A 86 -0.32 8.90 7.84
CA ILE A 86 -1.50 9.21 8.66
C ILE A 86 -2.44 7.99 8.75
N MET A 87 -2.60 7.24 7.65
CA MET A 87 -3.38 6.00 7.63
C MET A 87 -2.78 4.90 8.51
N LEU A 88 -1.45 4.75 8.51
CA LEU A 88 -0.75 3.78 9.35
C LEU A 88 -0.93 4.10 10.85
N GLU A 89 -0.81 5.37 11.24
CA GLU A 89 -1.11 5.82 12.61
C GLU A 89 -2.58 5.53 12.99
N LEU A 90 -3.53 5.79 12.10
CA LEU A 90 -4.95 5.50 12.33
C LEU A 90 -5.20 3.98 12.50
N LYS A 91 -4.56 3.15 11.67
CA LYS A 91 -4.61 1.68 11.72
C LYS A 91 -4.05 1.15 13.04
N GLU A 92 -2.90 1.64 13.49
CA GLU A 92 -2.35 1.26 14.79
C GLU A 92 -3.25 1.68 15.95
N ASN A 93 -3.70 2.93 15.99
CA ASN A 93 -4.52 3.45 17.09
C ASN A 93 -5.86 2.70 17.24
N ILE A 94 -6.51 2.36 16.12
CA ILE A 94 -7.73 1.55 16.11
C ILE A 94 -7.43 0.13 16.58
N ASN A 95 -6.42 -0.53 16.01
CA ASN A 95 -6.19 -1.95 16.24
C ASN A 95 -5.66 -2.22 17.66
N ARG A 96 -4.91 -1.29 18.24
CA ARG A 96 -4.39 -1.31 19.61
C ARG A 96 -5.48 -1.10 20.67
N ASN A 97 -6.60 -0.45 20.34
CA ASN A 97 -7.73 -0.28 21.25
C ASN A 97 -8.66 -1.51 21.23
N ALA A 98 -8.55 -2.36 22.26
CA ALA A 98 -9.30 -3.60 22.40
C ALA A 98 -10.82 -3.42 22.57
N ASP A 99 -11.28 -2.27 23.08
CA ASP A 99 -12.70 -2.01 23.32
C ASP A 99 -13.48 -1.68 22.03
N LEU A 100 -12.77 -1.39 20.93
CA LEU A 100 -13.41 -1.14 19.63
C LEU A 100 -13.88 -2.46 18.99
N PRO A 101 -15.17 -2.57 18.58
CA PRO A 101 -15.71 -3.80 18.00
C PRO A 101 -15.23 -4.07 16.57
N TYR A 102 -14.38 -3.20 16.03
CA TYR A 102 -13.80 -3.24 14.68
C TYR A 102 -12.28 -3.07 14.72
N GLN A 103 -11.66 -3.40 13.60
CA GLN A 103 -10.25 -3.25 13.30
C GLN A 103 -10.11 -2.65 11.90
N LEU A 104 -9.06 -1.87 11.66
CA LEU A 104 -8.68 -1.37 10.34
C LEU A 104 -7.71 -2.38 9.71
N VAL A 105 -8.18 -3.07 8.68
CA VAL A 105 -7.35 -3.99 7.89
C VAL A 105 -6.85 -3.32 6.62
N GLU A 106 -5.80 -3.89 6.07
CA GLU A 106 -5.24 -3.53 4.77
C GLU A 106 -5.38 -4.75 3.87
N VAL A 107 -6.17 -4.64 2.79
CA VAL A 107 -6.53 -5.74 1.90
C VAL A 107 -7.00 -5.20 0.55
N GLY A 108 -6.77 -5.94 -0.54
CA GLY A 108 -7.15 -5.54 -1.89
C GLY A 108 -6.39 -4.32 -2.44
N GLY A 109 -5.29 -3.92 -1.81
CA GLY A 109 -4.54 -2.71 -2.17
C GLY A 109 -5.13 -1.43 -1.55
N GLY A 110 -5.89 -1.57 -0.47
CA GLY A 110 -6.48 -0.44 0.26
C GLY A 110 -6.86 -0.81 1.70
N TYR A 111 -7.49 0.13 2.39
CA TYR A 111 -7.82 0.02 3.81
C TYR A 111 -9.33 -0.14 4.02
N GLN A 112 -9.75 -1.00 4.95
CA GLN A 112 -11.16 -1.24 5.28
C GLN A 112 -11.38 -1.46 6.78
N LEU A 113 -12.43 -0.87 7.34
CA LEU A 113 -12.90 -1.21 8.68
C LEU A 113 -13.72 -2.52 8.65
N LEU A 114 -13.30 -3.52 9.41
CA LEU A 114 -14.00 -4.79 9.58
C LEU A 114 -14.24 -5.08 11.06
N THR A 115 -15.38 -5.70 11.40
CA THR A 115 -15.66 -6.16 12.76
C THR A 115 -14.63 -7.19 13.23
N ARG A 116 -14.13 -7.10 14.47
CA ARG A 116 -13.13 -8.05 15.00
C ARG A 116 -13.67 -9.51 14.95
N PRO A 117 -12.80 -10.50 14.66
CA PRO A 117 -13.24 -11.86 14.34
C PRO A 117 -13.94 -12.58 15.52
N GLU A 118 -13.67 -12.21 16.77
CA GLU A 118 -14.36 -12.75 17.95
C GLU A 118 -15.89 -12.54 17.91
N PHE A 119 -16.37 -11.40 17.40
CA PHE A 119 -17.78 -11.07 17.34
C PHE A 119 -18.52 -11.81 16.21
N SER A 120 -17.78 -12.44 15.28
CA SER A 120 -18.33 -13.05 14.07
C SER A 120 -19.41 -14.11 14.34
N ARG A 121 -19.33 -14.85 15.45
CA ARG A 121 -20.37 -15.82 15.87
C ARG A 121 -21.71 -15.12 16.15
N HIS A 122 -21.67 -14.00 16.86
CA HIS A 122 -22.86 -13.24 17.27
C HIS A 122 -23.45 -12.45 16.10
N ILE A 123 -22.60 -11.79 15.31
CA ILE A 123 -22.99 -11.06 14.09
C ILE A 123 -23.70 -12.00 13.10
N ARG A 124 -23.13 -13.18 12.81
CA ARG A 124 -23.75 -14.18 11.92
C ARG A 124 -25.11 -14.68 12.44
N LYS A 125 -25.24 -14.86 13.76
CA LYS A 125 -26.52 -15.25 14.38
C LYS A 125 -27.58 -14.15 14.26
N PHE A 126 -27.21 -12.89 14.53
CA PHE A 126 -28.11 -11.74 14.48
C PHE A 126 -28.65 -11.48 13.07
N PHE A 127 -27.76 -11.32 12.08
CA PHE A 127 -28.14 -11.10 10.68
C PHE A 127 -28.62 -12.36 9.95
N GLN A 128 -28.84 -13.48 10.68
CA GLN A 128 -29.26 -14.78 10.14
C GLN A 128 -28.41 -15.25 8.93
N LEU A 129 -27.13 -14.88 8.91
CA LEU A 129 -26.24 -15.16 7.79
C LEU A 129 -26.06 -16.67 7.70
N ARG A 130 -26.68 -17.29 6.69
CA ARG A 130 -26.45 -18.69 6.33
C ARG A 130 -24.94 -18.92 6.27
N LYS A 131 -24.47 -20.09 6.74
CA LYS A 131 -23.07 -20.50 6.54
C LYS A 131 -22.75 -20.29 5.06
N SER A 132 -21.84 -19.37 4.76
CA SER A 132 -21.47 -19.09 3.37
C SER A 132 -21.12 -20.40 2.67
N ASN A 133 -21.61 -20.57 1.43
CA ASN A 133 -21.22 -21.72 0.62
C ASN A 133 -19.72 -21.63 0.34
N ARG A 134 -18.94 -22.20 1.27
CA ARG A 134 -17.49 -22.35 1.20
C ARG A 134 -17.17 -22.94 -0.17
N LEU A 135 -16.16 -22.38 -0.83
CA LEU A 135 -15.63 -22.95 -2.05
C LEU A 135 -15.29 -24.41 -1.77
N SER A 136 -15.88 -25.34 -2.55
CA SER A 136 -15.55 -26.75 -2.46
C SER A 136 -14.10 -26.98 -2.92
N LYS A 137 -13.51 -28.14 -2.63
CA LYS A 137 -12.14 -28.45 -3.05
C LYS A 137 -11.95 -28.21 -4.56
N SER A 138 -12.89 -28.66 -5.39
CA SER A 138 -12.87 -28.43 -6.84
C SER A 138 -12.96 -26.96 -7.26
N LEU A 139 -13.73 -26.13 -6.54
CA LEU A 139 -13.78 -24.68 -6.78
C LEU A 139 -12.45 -24.00 -6.40
N LEU A 140 -11.84 -24.37 -5.27
CA LEU A 140 -10.54 -23.86 -4.83
C LEU A 140 -9.41 -24.27 -5.79
N GLU A 141 -9.38 -25.52 -6.21
CA GLU A 141 -8.40 -26.04 -7.18
C GLU A 141 -8.50 -25.31 -8.54
N THR A 142 -9.70 -25.04 -9.05
CA THR A 142 -9.88 -24.25 -10.28
C THR A 142 -9.47 -22.79 -10.08
N LEU A 143 -9.84 -22.18 -8.95
CA LEU A 143 -9.48 -20.80 -8.63
C LEU A 143 -7.97 -20.61 -8.48
N ALA A 144 -7.27 -21.57 -7.87
CA ALA A 144 -5.81 -21.56 -7.75
C ALA A 144 -5.12 -21.63 -9.12
N VAL A 145 -5.57 -22.51 -10.02
CA VAL A 145 -5.02 -22.56 -11.39
C VAL A 145 -5.24 -21.23 -12.12
N ILE A 146 -6.40 -20.58 -11.97
CA ILE A 146 -6.64 -19.26 -12.55
C ILE A 146 -5.71 -18.21 -11.92
N ALA A 147 -5.60 -18.16 -10.59
CA ALA A 147 -4.79 -17.18 -9.88
C ALA A 147 -3.29 -17.25 -10.26
N TYR A 148 -2.73 -18.46 -10.39
CA TYR A 148 -1.32 -18.67 -10.75
C TYR A 148 -1.00 -18.65 -12.26
N LYS A 149 -2.01 -18.71 -13.15
CA LYS A 149 -1.80 -18.74 -14.62
C LYS A 149 -2.45 -17.59 -15.39
N GLN A 150 -3.11 -16.65 -14.70
CA GLN A 150 -3.79 -15.53 -15.36
C GLN A 150 -2.86 -14.61 -16.18
N PRO A 151 -3.34 -14.03 -17.30
CA PRO A 151 -4.66 -14.23 -17.90
C PRO A 151 -4.76 -15.58 -18.63
N VAL A 152 -5.81 -16.37 -18.36
CA VAL A 152 -5.94 -17.76 -18.84
C VAL A 152 -7.32 -18.03 -19.43
N THR A 153 -7.43 -18.89 -20.45
CA THR A 153 -8.71 -19.32 -21.03
C THR A 153 -9.34 -20.47 -20.24
N ARG A 154 -10.64 -20.72 -20.44
CA ARG A 154 -11.32 -21.90 -19.84
C ARG A 154 -10.66 -23.22 -20.26
N ALA A 155 -10.27 -23.36 -21.53
CA ALA A 155 -9.71 -24.59 -22.08
C ALA A 155 -8.33 -24.94 -21.50
N GLU A 156 -7.48 -23.95 -21.25
CA GLU A 156 -6.18 -24.16 -20.58
C GLU A 156 -6.37 -24.62 -19.13
N VAL A 157 -7.31 -24.03 -18.40
CA VAL A 157 -7.64 -24.46 -17.04
C VAL A 157 -8.26 -25.87 -17.03
N GLU A 158 -9.10 -26.20 -18.01
CA GLU A 158 -9.69 -27.53 -18.19
C GLU A 158 -8.62 -28.60 -18.48
N ALA A 159 -7.64 -28.28 -19.34
CA ALA A 159 -6.50 -29.13 -19.64
C ALA A 159 -5.58 -29.35 -18.41
N ILE A 160 -5.30 -28.29 -17.63
CA ILE A 160 -4.51 -28.40 -16.39
C ILE A 160 -5.27 -29.19 -15.31
N ARG A 161 -6.60 -29.05 -15.25
CA ARG A 161 -7.45 -29.75 -14.26
C ARG A 161 -7.72 -31.21 -14.61
N GLY A 162 -7.66 -31.60 -15.89
CA GLY A 162 -7.97 -32.95 -16.37
C GLY A 162 -9.44 -33.35 -16.25
N VAL A 163 -10.32 -32.44 -15.84
CA VAL A 163 -11.76 -32.64 -15.62
C VAL A 163 -12.51 -31.37 -15.99
N SER A 164 -13.81 -31.47 -16.32
CA SER A 164 -14.53 -30.28 -16.80
C SER A 164 -14.72 -29.21 -15.72
N VAL A 165 -14.42 -27.97 -16.09
CA VAL A 165 -14.38 -26.82 -15.18
C VAL A 165 -15.57 -25.88 -15.34
N SER A 166 -16.53 -26.17 -16.22
CA SER A 166 -17.64 -25.27 -16.57
C SER A 166 -18.41 -24.76 -15.35
N TYR A 167 -18.95 -25.67 -14.52
CA TYR A 167 -19.62 -25.32 -13.26
C TYR A 167 -18.73 -24.51 -12.31
N ALA A 168 -17.42 -24.77 -12.29
CA ALA A 168 -16.48 -24.05 -11.45
C ALA A 168 -16.27 -22.60 -11.93
N PHE A 169 -16.16 -22.38 -13.24
CA PHE A 169 -16.12 -21.03 -13.81
C PHE A 169 -17.40 -20.26 -13.48
N ASP A 170 -18.57 -20.88 -13.65
CA ASP A 170 -19.85 -20.22 -13.45
C ASP A 170 -20.04 -19.83 -11.97
N GLN A 171 -19.68 -20.71 -11.02
CA GLN A 171 -19.67 -20.41 -9.58
C GLN A 171 -18.64 -19.35 -9.16
N LEU A 172 -17.46 -19.31 -9.78
CA LEU A 172 -16.43 -18.31 -9.46
C LEU A 172 -16.77 -16.93 -10.07
N LEU A 173 -17.48 -16.90 -11.20
CA LEU A 173 -18.04 -15.68 -11.80
C LEU A 173 -19.23 -15.14 -10.97
N GLU A 174 -20.16 -16.01 -10.54
CA GLU A 174 -21.27 -15.64 -9.66
C GLU A 174 -20.77 -15.01 -8.36
N LYS A 175 -19.74 -15.60 -7.75
CA LYS A 175 -19.06 -15.11 -6.54
C LYS A 175 -18.12 -13.92 -6.80
N LYS A 176 -18.03 -13.42 -8.05
CA LYS A 176 -17.14 -12.34 -8.49
C LYS A 176 -15.64 -12.55 -8.21
N LEU A 177 -15.21 -13.78 -7.91
CA LEU A 177 -13.81 -14.12 -7.60
C LEU A 177 -12.93 -14.15 -8.86
N ILE A 178 -13.55 -14.35 -10.03
CA ILE A 178 -12.92 -14.20 -11.34
C ILE A 178 -13.75 -13.29 -12.24
N ARG A 179 -13.10 -12.70 -13.23
CA ARG A 179 -13.71 -11.89 -14.29
C ARG A 179 -13.06 -12.17 -15.64
N VAL A 180 -13.70 -11.69 -16.71
CA VAL A 180 -13.06 -11.62 -18.03
C VAL A 180 -11.93 -10.59 -17.99
N ALA A 181 -10.76 -10.99 -18.49
CA ALA A 181 -9.56 -10.18 -18.66
C ALA A 181 -9.49 -9.52 -20.05
N GLY A 182 -10.08 -10.18 -21.05
CA GLY A 182 -10.00 -9.83 -22.46
C GLY A 182 -10.36 -11.03 -23.33
N VAL A 183 -9.82 -11.07 -24.55
CA VAL A 183 -10.00 -12.14 -25.52
C VAL A 183 -8.62 -12.57 -26.03
N SER A 184 -8.42 -13.87 -26.24
CA SER A 184 -7.16 -14.43 -26.77
C SER A 184 -7.11 -14.33 -28.29
N ASP A 185 -5.91 -14.17 -28.85
CA ASP A 185 -5.63 -14.23 -30.29
C ASP A 185 -5.67 -15.66 -30.87
N LEU A 186 -5.81 -16.69 -30.02
CA LEU A 186 -5.97 -18.07 -30.44
C LEU A 186 -7.20 -18.28 -31.36
N PRO A 187 -7.18 -19.28 -32.26
CA PRO A 187 -8.33 -19.63 -33.10
C PRO A 187 -9.63 -19.80 -32.30
N GLY A 188 -10.73 -19.27 -32.84
CA GLY A 188 -12.02 -19.20 -32.13
C GLY A 188 -12.13 -18.08 -31.09
N ARG A 189 -11.06 -17.31 -30.85
CA ARG A 189 -11.02 -16.14 -29.94
C ARG A 189 -11.65 -16.40 -28.56
N PRO A 190 -11.13 -17.37 -27.79
CA PRO A 190 -11.64 -17.68 -26.46
C PRO A 190 -11.45 -16.52 -25.48
N LYS A 191 -12.38 -16.37 -24.52
CA LYS A 191 -12.28 -15.38 -23.44
C LYS A 191 -11.12 -15.72 -22.51
N LEU A 192 -10.33 -14.70 -22.17
CA LEU A 192 -9.32 -14.75 -21.11
C LEU A 192 -9.95 -14.36 -19.77
N TYR A 193 -9.50 -14.97 -18.69
CA TYR A 193 -9.99 -14.78 -17.33
C TYR A 193 -8.86 -14.45 -16.35
N ARG A 194 -9.20 -13.74 -15.27
CA ARG A 194 -8.33 -13.42 -14.13
C ARG A 194 -9.14 -13.23 -12.85
N THR A 195 -8.47 -13.22 -11.71
CA THR A 195 -9.01 -12.85 -10.40
C THR A 195 -9.40 -11.37 -10.32
N THR A 196 -10.00 -10.99 -9.20
CA THR A 196 -10.61 -9.66 -8.95
C THR A 196 -10.13 -9.08 -7.61
N GLU A 197 -10.49 -7.82 -7.34
CA GLU A 197 -10.38 -7.25 -5.99
C GLU A 197 -11.13 -8.09 -4.95
N GLU A 198 -12.33 -8.61 -5.28
CA GLU A 198 -13.12 -9.50 -4.40
C GLU A 198 -12.33 -10.77 -4.02
N PHE A 199 -11.51 -11.32 -4.93
CA PHE A 199 -10.59 -12.40 -4.61
C PHE A 199 -9.52 -11.96 -3.61
N LEU A 200 -8.88 -10.81 -3.83
CA LEU A 200 -7.86 -10.28 -2.90
C LEU A 200 -8.46 -10.06 -1.50
N VAL A 201 -9.66 -9.46 -1.42
CA VAL A 201 -10.44 -9.28 -0.17
C VAL A 201 -10.81 -10.61 0.48
N THR A 202 -11.32 -11.58 -0.30
CA THR A 202 -11.73 -12.90 0.22
C THR A 202 -10.57 -13.70 0.81
N PHE A 203 -9.36 -13.54 0.27
CA PHE A 203 -8.17 -14.31 0.66
C PHE A 203 -7.16 -13.53 1.53
N GLY A 204 -7.42 -12.26 1.85
CA GLY A 204 -6.57 -11.47 2.74
C GLY A 204 -5.28 -10.96 2.10
N LEU A 205 -5.29 -10.75 0.78
CA LEU A 205 -4.14 -10.32 -0.03
C LEU A 205 -4.28 -8.84 -0.41
N ASN A 206 -3.17 -8.13 -0.60
CA ASN A 206 -3.15 -6.79 -1.20
C ASN A 206 -2.90 -6.83 -2.71
N SER A 207 -2.11 -7.81 -3.19
CA SER A 207 -1.77 -8.03 -4.58
C SER A 207 -1.85 -9.51 -4.93
N ILE A 208 -1.95 -9.81 -6.23
CA ILE A 208 -1.74 -11.19 -6.72
C ILE A 208 -0.30 -11.66 -6.49
N LYS A 209 0.65 -10.72 -6.33
CA LYS A 209 2.06 -10.99 -6.02
C LYS A 209 2.26 -11.55 -4.60
N ASP A 210 1.26 -11.44 -3.73
CA ASP A 210 1.31 -11.89 -2.34
C ASP A 210 0.96 -13.38 -2.19
N LEU A 211 0.65 -14.06 -3.31
CA LEU A 211 0.50 -15.51 -3.34
C LEU A 211 1.87 -16.20 -3.18
N PRO A 212 2.00 -17.23 -2.32
CA PRO A 212 3.22 -18.01 -2.19
C PRO A 212 3.73 -18.55 -3.54
N SER A 213 5.04 -18.64 -3.73
CA SER A 213 5.54 -19.22 -4.98
C SER A 213 5.19 -20.71 -5.11
N LEU A 214 5.13 -21.19 -6.35
CA LEU A 214 4.86 -22.61 -6.63
C LEU A 214 5.97 -23.55 -6.13
N ASP A 215 7.12 -23.00 -5.71
CA ASP A 215 8.22 -23.74 -5.09
C ASP A 215 8.15 -23.68 -3.55
N GLU A 216 7.74 -22.56 -2.96
CA GLU A 216 7.37 -22.49 -1.53
C GLU A 216 6.25 -23.47 -1.19
N MET A 217 5.23 -23.60 -2.05
CA MET A 217 4.10 -24.51 -1.82
C MET A 217 4.54 -25.97 -1.58
N LYS A 218 5.61 -26.43 -2.25
CA LYS A 218 6.14 -27.79 -2.10
C LYS A 218 6.76 -28.04 -0.73
N LEU A 219 7.26 -26.98 -0.09
CA LEU A 219 7.91 -27.02 1.23
C LEU A 219 6.91 -27.14 2.39
N TYR A 220 5.61 -26.99 2.10
CA TYR A 220 4.52 -27.21 3.07
C TYR A 220 3.84 -28.59 2.93
N GLU A 221 4.24 -29.40 1.94
CA GLU A 221 3.74 -30.77 1.73
C GLU A 221 4.75 -31.85 2.19
N SER A 222 5.85 -31.44 2.83
CA SER A 222 6.97 -32.28 3.32
C SER A 222 7.18 -32.17 4.82
#